data_AF-A0A5N8YXK4-F1
#
_entry.id   AF-A0A5N8YXK4-F1
#
_cell.length_a   1.000
_cell.length_b   1.000
_cell.length_c   1.000
_cell.angle_alpha   90.00
_cell.angle_beta   90.00
_cell.angle_gamma   90.00
#
_symmetry.space_group_name_H-M   'P 1'
#
loop_
_entity.id
_entity.type
_entity.pdbx_description
1 polymer ?
#
loop_
_entity_poly.entity_id
_entity_poly.type
_entity_poly.pdbx_seq_one_letter_code
_entity_poly.pdbx_strand_id
1 'polypeptide(L)'
;MANLWQKLTYHKGNGWWNLPHTASQEPNPPFEGPIGGAWLSNFWRTITHGGVSHAGPGFYWLVGLFLGVITLLEVWLFNVQGLGGLYIPTLLGLSTLKFVGVVAFFMHLRFDGRLFTYIFTASMSIGIGMFTLVLLLQQFGNQVR
;
A
#
# COMPACT_ATOMS: atom_id res chain seq x y z
N MET A 1 -9.87 -45.52 24.98
CA MET A 1 -10.13 -45.54 23.53
C MET A 1 -10.65 -44.17 23.14
N ALA A 2 -10.04 -43.46 22.18
CA ALA A 2 -10.45 -42.09 21.84
C ALA A 2 -11.74 -42.09 21.00
N ASN A 3 -12.63 -41.13 21.28
CA ASN A 3 -13.96 -41.02 20.68
C ASN A 3 -13.89 -40.69 19.19
N LEU A 4 -14.82 -41.23 18.39
CA LEU A 4 -14.89 -41.04 16.93
C LEU A 4 -14.93 -39.55 16.52
N TRP A 5 -15.66 -38.74 17.28
CA TRP A 5 -15.75 -37.29 17.11
C TRP A 5 -14.40 -36.57 17.28
N GLN A 6 -13.56 -37.07 18.19
CA GLN A 6 -12.23 -36.53 18.42
C GLN A 6 -11.32 -36.89 17.24
N LYS A 7 -11.49 -38.04 16.58
CA LYS A 7 -10.73 -38.41 15.37
C LYS A 7 -11.13 -37.63 14.12
N LEU A 8 -12.42 -37.27 13.97
CA LEU A 8 -12.87 -36.49 12.81
C LEU A 8 -12.40 -35.03 12.85
N THR A 9 -12.29 -34.48 14.05
CA THR A 9 -11.94 -33.06 14.26
C THR A 9 -10.45 -32.85 14.49
N TYR A 10 -9.68 -33.89 14.85
CA TYR A 10 -8.22 -33.83 14.88
C TYR A 10 -7.63 -34.18 13.51
N HIS A 11 -7.08 -33.18 12.82
CA HIS A 11 -6.10 -33.44 11.77
C HIS A 11 -4.81 -33.95 12.42
N LYS A 12 -4.55 -35.26 12.29
CA LYS A 12 -3.19 -35.78 12.48
C LYS A 12 -2.43 -35.54 11.19
N GLY A 13 -1.39 -34.71 11.22
CA GLY A 13 -0.47 -34.49 10.10
C GLY A 13 0.41 -35.70 9.82
N ASN A 14 -0.18 -36.88 9.58
CA ASN A 14 0.58 -38.04 9.14
C ASN A 14 0.82 -37.94 7.62
N GLY A 15 2.00 -37.41 7.29
CA GLY A 15 2.49 -37.15 5.95
C GLY A 15 2.34 -38.30 4.97
N TRP A 16 1.31 -38.24 4.14
CA TRP A 16 1.33 -38.92 2.84
C TRP A 16 2.28 -38.20 1.86
N TRP A 17 2.61 -36.94 2.16
CA TRP A 17 3.69 -36.17 1.57
C TRP A 17 4.83 -36.02 2.59
N ASN A 18 6.00 -36.61 2.31
CA ASN A 18 7.22 -36.37 3.08
C ASN A 18 7.84 -35.02 2.67
N LEU A 19 7.30 -33.92 3.19
CA LEU A 19 8.00 -32.64 3.12
C LEU A 19 9.17 -32.67 4.13
N PRO A 20 10.36 -32.14 3.78
CA PRO A 20 11.41 -31.95 4.77
C PRO A 20 10.87 -31.05 5.89
N HIS A 21 11.04 -31.46 7.14
CA HIS A 21 10.65 -30.66 8.29
C HIS A 21 11.45 -29.35 8.26
N THR A 22 10.79 -28.24 7.93
CA THR A 22 11.38 -26.91 8.02
C THR A 22 11.10 -26.32 9.39
N ALA A 23 11.99 -25.45 9.86
CA ALA A 23 11.85 -24.74 11.13
C ALA A 23 10.55 -23.91 11.25
N SER A 24 9.74 -23.80 10.18
CA SER A 24 8.46 -23.10 10.13
C SER A 24 7.24 -23.97 10.47
N GLN A 25 7.44 -25.28 10.66
CA GLN A 25 6.38 -26.25 11.00
C GLN A 25 6.39 -26.64 12.49
N GLU A 26 7.27 -26.00 13.27
CA GLU A 26 7.32 -26.19 14.72
C GLU A 26 6.13 -25.45 15.36
N PRO A 27 5.51 -25.96 16.45
CA PRO A 27 4.40 -25.27 17.13
C PRO A 27 4.73 -23.88 17.68
N ASN A 28 6.02 -23.51 17.70
CA ASN A 28 6.55 -22.20 18.05
C ASN A 28 7.88 -22.00 17.29
N PRO A 29 7.81 -21.70 15.99
CA PRO A 29 8.96 -21.53 15.14
C PRO A 29 9.68 -20.21 15.44
N PRO A 30 11.00 -20.16 15.19
CA PRO A 30 11.86 -19.06 15.64
C PRO A 30 11.53 -17.67 15.06
N PHE A 31 10.60 -17.56 14.11
CA PHE A 31 10.17 -16.31 13.47
C PHE A 31 8.66 -15.99 13.64
N GLU A 32 8.01 -16.53 14.68
CA GLU A 32 6.57 -16.30 14.95
C GLU A 32 6.26 -15.21 16.00
N GLY A 33 7.28 -14.62 16.63
CA GLY A 33 7.11 -13.58 17.67
C GLY A 33 7.04 -12.13 17.15
N PRO A 34 6.54 -11.17 17.96
CA PRO A 34 6.35 -9.76 17.57
C PRO A 34 7.61 -9.00 17.10
N ILE A 35 8.79 -9.53 17.42
CA ILE A 35 10.10 -8.97 17.07
C ILE A 35 11.02 -10.00 16.41
N GLY A 36 10.50 -11.21 16.12
CA GLY A 36 11.23 -12.32 15.52
C GLY A 36 11.09 -12.44 14.01
N GLY A 37 10.49 -11.47 13.30
CA GLY A 37 10.33 -11.53 11.83
C GLY A 37 10.44 -10.19 11.12
N ALA A 38 11.09 -9.21 11.77
CA ALA A 38 11.11 -7.78 11.47
C ALA A 38 9.72 -7.14 11.49
N TRP A 39 9.44 -6.37 12.55
CA TRP A 39 8.20 -5.60 12.81
C TRP A 39 7.53 -4.97 11.57
N LEU A 40 8.33 -4.56 10.58
CA LEU A 40 7.87 -4.05 9.29
C LEU A 40 7.08 -5.10 8.47
N SER A 41 7.51 -6.37 8.43
CA SER A 41 6.82 -7.45 7.71
C SER A 41 5.46 -7.79 8.32
N ASN A 42 5.35 -7.73 9.65
CA ASN A 42 4.10 -7.90 10.37
C ASN A 42 3.16 -6.71 10.15
N PHE A 43 3.70 -5.49 10.06
CA PHE A 43 2.93 -4.32 9.63
C PHE A 43 2.40 -4.48 8.20
N TRP A 44 3.26 -4.89 7.25
CA TRP A 44 2.86 -5.19 5.87
C TRP A 44 1.86 -6.35 5.76
N ARG A 45 1.99 -7.40 6.58
CA ARG A 45 1.03 -8.51 6.66
C ARG A 45 -0.31 -8.05 7.21
N THR A 46 -0.35 -7.33 8.33
CA THR A 46 -1.59 -6.74 8.90
C THR A 46 -2.31 -5.84 7.89
N ILE A 47 -1.56 -5.14 7.04
CA ILE A 47 -2.07 -4.31 5.93
C ILE A 47 -2.51 -5.16 4.72
N THR A 48 -1.95 -6.36 4.53
CA THR A 48 -2.13 -7.20 3.33
C THR A 48 -2.91 -8.50 3.60
N HIS A 49 -3.50 -8.70 4.79
CA HIS A 49 -4.39 -9.83 5.07
C HIS A 49 -5.70 -9.71 4.26
N GLY A 50 -5.61 -10.02 2.96
CA GLY A 50 -6.73 -10.28 2.05
C GLY A 50 -7.35 -11.66 2.29
N GLY A 51 -7.71 -11.93 3.55
CA GLY A 51 -8.27 -13.22 3.96
C GLY A 51 -9.50 -13.12 4.88
N VAL A 52 -9.89 -11.91 5.30
CA VAL A 52 -11.17 -11.67 5.96
C VAL A 52 -12.05 -10.91 4.98
N SER A 53 -13.22 -11.48 4.73
CA SER A 53 -14.18 -11.12 3.67
C SER A 53 -14.60 -9.64 3.59
N HIS A 54 -14.16 -8.74 4.48
CA HIS A 54 -14.45 -7.31 4.42
C HIS A 54 -13.26 -6.54 5.04
N ALA A 55 -12.66 -5.60 4.30
CA ALA A 55 -11.72 -4.64 4.88
C ALA A 55 -12.46 -3.83 5.96
N GLY A 56 -12.20 -4.15 7.24
CA GLY A 56 -12.87 -3.47 8.35
C GLY A 56 -12.56 -1.96 8.37
N PRO A 57 -13.45 -1.11 8.90
CA PRO A 57 -13.25 0.34 8.99
C PRO A 57 -11.90 0.77 9.60
N GLY A 58 -11.31 -0.08 10.46
CA GLY A 58 -10.00 0.14 11.07
C GLY A 58 -8.84 0.19 10.06
N PHE A 59 -8.93 -0.52 8.93
CA PHE A 59 -7.90 -0.49 7.89
C PHE A 59 -7.80 0.89 7.24
N TYR A 60 -8.94 1.47 6.86
CA TYR A 60 -9.00 2.80 6.25
C TYR A 60 -8.53 3.89 7.21
N TRP A 61 -8.83 3.75 8.51
CA TRP A 61 -8.30 4.64 9.54
C TRP A 61 -6.78 4.62 9.62
N LEU A 62 -6.16 3.44 9.54
CA LEU A 62 -4.69 3.31 9.56
C LEU A 62 -4.05 3.93 8.31
N VAL A 63 -4.61 3.67 7.12
CA VAL A 63 -4.13 4.26 5.86
C VAL A 63 -4.31 5.78 5.87
N GLY A 64 -5.46 6.27 6.36
CA GLY A 64 -5.74 7.69 6.52
C GLY A 64 -4.78 8.37 7.50
N LEU A 65 -4.47 7.72 8.63
CA LEU A 65 -3.49 8.21 9.59
C LEU A 65 -2.08 8.29 8.98
N PHE A 66 -1.67 7.26 8.22
CA PHE A 66 -0.39 7.27 7.51
C PHE A 66 -0.30 8.43 6.51
N LEU A 67 -1.33 8.62 5.67
CA LEU A 67 -1.43 9.76 4.75
C LEU A 67 -1.42 11.10 5.50
N GLY A 68 -2.10 11.17 6.63
CA GLY A 68 -2.11 12.31 7.56
C GLY A 68 -0.70 12.67 8.05
N VAL A 69 0.10 11.68 8.46
CA VAL A 69 1.50 11.90 8.86
C VAL A 69 2.32 12.43 7.69
N ILE A 70 2.12 11.93 6.46
CA ILE A 70 2.81 12.47 5.28
C ILE A 70 2.36 13.92 5.00
N THR A 71 1.09 14.28 5.26
CA THR A 71 0.62 15.67 5.16
C THR A 71 1.26 16.59 6.19
N LEU A 72 1.39 16.13 7.42
CA LEU A 72 2.05 16.90 8.47
C LEU A 72 3.53 17.09 8.15
N LEU A 73 4.21 16.06 7.65
CA LEU A 73 5.59 16.14 7.16
C LEU A 73 5.75 17.12 6.00
N GLU A 74 4.81 17.15 5.06
CA GLU A 74 4.85 18.10 3.92
C GLU A 74 4.72 19.55 4.39
N VAL A 75 3.75 19.83 5.28
CA VAL A 75 3.56 21.19 5.85
C VAL A 75 4.77 21.60 6.70
N TRP A 76 5.36 20.65 7.43
CA TRP A 76 6.57 20.91 8.18
C TRP A 76 7.75 21.21 7.25
N LEU A 77 7.96 20.40 6.20
CA LEU A 77 8.98 20.63 5.17
C LEU A 77 8.80 21.97 4.44
N PHE A 78 7.56 22.40 4.21
CA PHE A 78 7.25 23.72 3.64
C PHE A 78 7.80 24.88 4.48
N ASN A 79 7.85 24.71 5.81
CA ASN A 79 8.36 25.73 6.72
C ASN A 79 9.89 25.69 6.90
N VAL A 80 10.55 24.59 6.56
CA VAL A 80 12.01 24.46 6.69
C VAL A 80 12.71 25.20 5.55
N GLN A 81 13.30 26.34 5.86
CA GLN A 81 14.15 27.09 4.93
C GLN A 81 15.52 26.40 4.83
N GLY A 82 15.80 25.76 3.70
CA GLY A 82 17.09 25.09 3.47
C GLY A 82 17.18 24.15 2.26
N LEU A 83 16.04 23.83 1.61
CA LEU A 83 15.99 22.84 0.55
C LEU A 83 16.35 23.36 -0.85
N GLY A 84 16.54 24.68 -1.02
CA GLY A 84 16.99 25.29 -2.29
C GLY A 84 16.25 24.74 -3.52
N GLY A 85 16.99 24.24 -4.51
CA GLY A 85 16.43 23.65 -5.74
C GLY A 85 15.73 22.28 -5.56
N LEU A 86 15.96 21.57 -4.45
CA LEU A 86 15.29 20.30 -4.15
C LEU A 86 13.90 20.49 -3.55
N TYR A 87 13.54 21.72 -3.19
CA TYR A 87 12.26 22.05 -2.59
C TYR A 87 11.06 21.58 -3.44
N ILE A 88 11.04 21.98 -4.71
CA ILE A 88 9.96 21.65 -5.65
C ILE A 88 9.83 20.14 -5.89
N PRO A 89 10.91 19.39 -6.25
CA PRO A 89 10.78 17.96 -6.51
C PRO A 89 10.41 17.15 -5.26
N THR A 90 10.86 17.54 -4.07
CA THR A 90 10.47 16.86 -2.82
C THR A 90 8.97 17.04 -2.54
N LEU A 91 8.44 18.26 -2.68
CA LEU A 91 7.01 18.51 -2.50
C LEU A 91 6.16 17.78 -3.56
N LEU A 92 6.57 17.82 -4.83
CA LEU A 92 5.90 17.05 -5.89
C LEU A 92 5.93 15.54 -5.62
N GLY A 93 7.05 15.01 -5.12
CA GLY A 93 7.18 13.60 -4.76
C GLY A 93 6.24 13.20 -3.64
N LEU A 94 6.18 13.99 -2.56
CA LEU A 94 5.28 13.75 -1.42
C LEU A 94 3.81 13.86 -1.81
N SER A 95 3.45 14.85 -2.64
CA SER A 95 2.09 15.01 -3.16
C SER A 95 1.68 13.85 -4.07
N THR A 96 2.59 13.42 -4.96
CA THR A 96 2.36 12.25 -5.85
C THR A 96 2.14 10.98 -5.04
N LEU A 97 2.96 10.74 -4.01
CA LEU A 97 2.83 9.58 -3.13
C LEU A 97 1.46 9.55 -2.44
N LYS A 98 1.00 10.69 -1.92
CA LYS A 98 -0.33 10.81 -1.31
C LYS A 98 -1.44 10.54 -2.31
N PHE A 99 -1.34 11.13 -3.49
CA PHE A 99 -2.31 10.93 -4.55
C PHE A 99 -2.45 9.44 -4.89
N VAL A 100 -1.33 8.75 -5.12
CA VAL A 100 -1.34 7.30 -5.40
C VAL A 100 -1.92 6.51 -4.23
N GLY A 101 -1.59 6.86 -2.99
CA GLY A 101 -2.15 6.23 -1.80
C GLY A 101 -3.67 6.40 -1.70
N VAL A 102 -4.19 7.60 -1.93
CA VAL A 102 -5.63 7.90 -1.92
C VAL A 102 -6.34 7.15 -3.04
N VAL A 103 -5.80 7.18 -4.25
CA VAL A 103 -6.39 6.49 -5.40
C VAL A 103 -6.39 4.97 -5.20
N ALA A 104 -5.27 4.38 -4.78
CA ALA A 104 -5.17 2.94 -4.62
C ALA A 104 -6.08 2.40 -3.50
N PHE A 105 -6.16 3.11 -2.35
CA PHE A 105 -6.84 2.60 -1.16
C PHE A 105 -8.22 3.22 -0.90
N PHE A 106 -8.39 4.55 -1.01
CA PHE A 106 -9.66 5.23 -0.74
C PHE A 106 -10.60 5.28 -1.94
N MET A 107 -10.07 5.32 -3.16
CA MET A 107 -10.88 5.15 -4.38
C MET A 107 -11.05 3.67 -4.79
N HIS A 108 -10.62 2.73 -3.93
CA HIS A 108 -10.81 1.29 -4.10
C HIS A 108 -10.18 0.67 -5.37
N LEU A 109 -9.38 1.40 -6.14
CA LEU A 109 -8.74 0.88 -7.37
C LEU A 109 -7.89 -0.40 -7.14
N ARG A 110 -7.32 -0.57 -5.95
CA ARG A 110 -6.59 -1.80 -5.58
C ARG A 110 -7.50 -3.00 -5.35
N PHE A 111 -8.73 -2.76 -4.86
CA PHE A 111 -9.69 -3.80 -4.48
C PHE A 111 -10.72 -4.09 -5.58
N ASP A 112 -10.92 -3.15 -6.51
CA ASP A 112 -11.83 -3.27 -7.64
C ASP A 112 -11.20 -3.96 -8.86
N GLY A 113 -12.02 -4.23 -9.88
CA GLY A 113 -11.57 -4.82 -11.14
C GLY A 113 -10.60 -3.93 -11.91
N ARG A 114 -9.65 -4.57 -12.63
CA ARG A 114 -8.60 -3.88 -13.42
C ARG A 114 -9.13 -2.84 -14.42
N LEU A 115 -10.37 -2.98 -14.86
CA LEU A 115 -11.04 -2.03 -15.76
C LEU A 115 -11.12 -0.62 -15.15
N PHE A 116 -11.42 -0.49 -13.86
CA PHE A 116 -11.49 0.81 -13.20
C PHE A 116 -10.12 1.49 -13.15
N THR A 117 -9.06 0.73 -12.91
CA THR A 117 -7.68 1.21 -12.98
C THR A 117 -7.33 1.69 -14.39
N TYR A 118 -7.71 0.95 -15.44
CA TYR A 118 -7.44 1.38 -16.81
C TYR A 118 -8.19 2.66 -17.19
N ILE A 119 -9.48 2.78 -16.85
CA ILE A 119 -10.26 3.97 -17.16
C ILE A 119 -9.70 5.19 -16.41
N PHE A 120 -9.38 5.04 -15.13
CA PHE A 120 -8.81 6.11 -14.31
C PHE A 120 -7.43 6.55 -14.81
N THR A 121 -6.54 5.59 -15.07
CA THR A 121 -5.18 5.91 -15.56
C THR A 121 -5.22 6.53 -16.95
N ALA A 122 -6.14 6.11 -17.82
CA ALA A 122 -6.36 6.71 -19.13
C ALA A 122 -6.84 8.17 -19.01
N SER A 123 -7.86 8.45 -18.21
CA SER A 123 -8.37 9.81 -18.02
C SER A 123 -7.33 10.72 -17.36
N MET A 124 -6.58 10.21 -16.39
CA MET A 124 -5.48 10.93 -15.74
C MET A 124 -4.36 11.27 -16.74
N SER A 125 -3.96 10.32 -17.58
CA SER A 125 -2.91 10.52 -18.59
C SER A 125 -3.33 11.56 -19.63
N ILE A 126 -4.60 11.52 -20.07
CA ILE A 126 -5.16 12.51 -20.98
C ILE A 126 -5.18 13.90 -20.32
N GLY A 127 -5.61 14.00 -19.06
CA GLY A 127 -5.64 15.26 -18.32
C GLY A 127 -4.26 15.89 -18.15
N ILE A 128 -3.26 15.08 -17.75
CA ILE A 128 -1.87 15.51 -17.66
C ILE A 128 -1.35 15.97 -19.02
N GLY A 129 -1.63 15.21 -20.08
CA GLY A 129 -1.25 15.56 -21.45
C GLY A 129 -1.87 16.87 -21.93
N MET A 130 -3.16 17.09 -21.67
CA MET A 130 -3.84 18.34 -22.01
C MET A 130 -3.23 19.52 -21.25
N PHE A 131 -2.99 19.37 -19.95
CA PHE A 131 -2.38 20.43 -19.14
C PHE A 131 -0.97 20.77 -19.60
N THR A 132 -0.12 19.78 -19.88
CA THR A 132 1.24 20.01 -20.39
C THR A 132 1.23 20.65 -21.77
N LEU A 133 0.31 20.25 -22.66
CA LEU A 133 0.15 20.89 -23.97
C LEU A 133 -0.23 22.37 -23.85
N VAL A 134 -1.17 22.72 -22.97
CA VAL A 134 -1.55 24.12 -22.74
C VAL A 134 -0.37 24.93 -22.21
N LEU A 135 0.40 24.39 -21.26
CA LEU A 135 1.61 25.05 -20.74
C LEU A 135 2.66 25.25 -21.84
N LEU A 136 2.89 24.26 -22.70
CA LEU A 136 3.82 24.37 -23.83
C LEU A 136 3.34 25.44 -24.82
N LEU A 137 2.05 25.45 -25.17
CA LEU A 137 1.48 26.48 -26.06
C LEU A 137 1.65 27.88 -25.48
N GLN A 138 1.41 28.05 -24.18
CA GLN A 138 1.60 29.32 -23.47
C GLN A 138 3.07 29.76 -23.48
N GLN A 139 4.00 28.83 -23.23
CA GLN A 139 5.45 29.07 -23.32
C GLN A 139 5.84 29.55 -24.72
N PHE A 140 5.45 28.84 -25.78
CA PHE A 140 5.75 29.22 -27.16
C PHE A 140 5.11 30.55 -27.55
N GLY A 141 3.85 30.79 -27.16
CA GLY A 141 3.17 32.05 -27.42
C GLY A 141 3.85 33.25 -26.77
N ASN A 142 4.42 33.08 -25.56
CA ASN A 142 5.19 34.11 -24.89
C ASN A 142 6.55 34.39 -25.55
N GLN A 143 7.16 33.42 -26.23
CA GLN A 143 8.45 33.61 -26.91
C GLN A 143 8.32 34.38 -28.24
N VAL A 144 7.10 34.44 -28.80
CA VAL A 144 6.81 35.12 -30.07
C VAL A 144 6.43 36.60 -29.86
N ARG A 145 6.18 37.01 -28.61
CA ARG A 145 6.00 38.42 -28.21
C ARG A 145 7.29 39.02 -27.72
#